data_AF-A0A854QBU0-F1
#
_entry.id   AF-A0A854QBU0-F1
#
_cell.length_a   1.000
_cell.length_b   1.000
_cell.length_c   1.000
_cell.angle_alpha   90.00
_cell.angle_beta   90.00
_cell.angle_gamma   90.00
#
_symmetry.space_group_name_H-M   'P 1'
#
loop_
_entity.id
_entity.type
_entity.pdbx_description
1 polymer ?
#
loop_
_entity_poly.entity_id
_entity_poly.type
_entity_poly.pdbx_seq_one_letter_code
_entity_poly.pdbx_strand_id
1 'polypeptide(L)'
;MLFNGLLEAVSLSLPFFASPSPLSAKPDINVVPLPRHYIIGDGSTPVCLSTNFSIQPAPSSSVIFPADLQEAIVSTRHRLKNTRVTYLSPNEGSEFFSGGSGAIRSCAYYLDTLYIDLTAYNGTDILSETIAPVEERAELETYTLDLSLKGKAMINSRGALGAFRGLSTFEGLFYSLETEVKGSDRVYAPLAPYHIEDKPSFGWRAVLLDTSRHYFSVPSILKILDTMAMVKLNVFHWHVTDSNSWPLDLDRYPELAAKGAYSRSETYSQKDIQMIIDYAGHRGIDILLEIDTPGHTASIAPSHPSFVACFESTPFKHSAHQPPAGQLRFADEKVIKWTAQLLQEVGSLSKGRYFSTGGDEINMNCMLEDIPTASKLKARGWTLDDALDHFTEKTHAPLRQAGKTPVVWQEMVLSHGKMPSLTNDTIVDIWVNSSDARKVLDQGYRIVHASADYFYLDCGQGGWFGEEGGGNSWCDPMKTWARMYSFDPFKDVKAEERHLILGGQTSLWTEQTDETNLEPTLWPRAAALAEVFWSGPGPDGRPRSANKALSRMHDIRYRMVGRGVRATPLQPRWCALRPDACILGA
;
A
#
# COMPACT_ATOMS: atom_id res chain seq x y z
N MET A 1 49.90 23.55 46.36
CA MET A 1 49.89 23.17 47.79
C MET A 1 48.48 22.77 48.15
N LEU A 2 48.34 21.61 48.78
CA LEU A 2 47.13 21.10 49.42
C LEU A 2 46.46 22.18 50.28
N PHE A 3 45.14 22.16 50.42
CA PHE A 3 44.51 22.01 51.73
C PHE A 3 42.98 21.81 51.63
N ASN A 4 42.54 20.86 52.44
CA ASN A 4 41.16 20.47 52.75
C ASN A 4 40.32 21.61 53.35
N GLY A 5 39.01 21.46 53.21
CA GLY A 5 38.06 21.79 54.27
C GLY A 5 36.85 22.60 53.82
N LEU A 6 35.70 21.95 53.65
CA LEU A 6 34.64 21.96 54.67
C LEU A 6 33.41 21.19 54.12
N LEU A 7 33.06 20.09 54.79
CA LEU A 7 31.67 19.66 54.89
C LEU A 7 30.91 20.71 55.72
N GLU A 8 29.77 21.19 55.23
CA GLU A 8 28.48 21.18 55.94
C GLU A 8 27.41 21.99 55.15
N ALA A 9 26.16 21.54 55.29
CA ALA A 9 24.92 22.16 54.82
C ALA A 9 24.54 22.02 53.33
N VAL A 10 24.19 20.80 52.91
CA VAL A 10 23.20 20.61 51.83
C VAL A 10 21.92 20.08 52.46
N SER A 11 21.07 21.00 52.89
CA SER A 11 19.69 20.74 53.29
C SER A 11 18.76 21.34 52.24
N LEU A 12 17.98 20.47 51.60
CA LEU A 12 16.73 20.76 50.91
C LEU A 12 16.76 21.76 49.74
N SER A 13 16.98 21.21 48.55
CA SER A 13 16.12 21.52 47.39
C SER A 13 16.25 20.39 46.37
N LEU A 14 15.67 19.23 46.72
CA LEU A 14 15.28 18.25 45.70
C LEU A 14 14.35 18.97 44.71
N PRO A 15 14.57 18.89 43.39
CA PRO A 15 13.53 19.27 42.47
C PRO A 15 12.36 18.36 42.79
N PHE A 16 11.25 18.97 43.21
CA PHE A 16 9.97 18.29 43.29
C PHE A 16 9.83 17.44 42.02
N PHE A 17 9.58 16.14 42.21
CA PHE A 17 9.00 15.31 41.16
C PHE A 17 7.77 16.08 40.68
N ALA A 18 7.91 16.77 39.55
CA ALA A 18 6.76 17.33 38.86
C ALA A 18 5.89 16.11 38.56
N SER A 19 4.73 16.06 39.22
CA SER A 19 3.67 15.14 38.87
C SER A 19 3.51 15.24 37.35
N PRO A 20 3.51 14.12 36.59
CA PRO A 20 3.30 14.20 35.16
C PRO A 20 2.00 14.97 34.95
N SER A 21 2.11 16.15 34.34
CA SER A 21 0.93 16.93 33.98
C SER A 21 0.02 16.01 33.17
N PRO A 22 -1.28 15.94 33.49
CA PRO A 22 -2.20 15.14 32.71
C PRO A 22 -2.38 15.89 31.39
N LEU A 23 -1.57 15.57 30.39
CA LEU A 23 -1.96 15.77 28.99
C LEU A 23 -3.11 14.80 28.76
N SER A 24 -4.28 15.23 29.24
CA SER A 24 -5.52 14.50 29.41
C SER A 24 -6.27 14.44 28.08
N ALA A 25 -5.70 13.77 27.09
CA ALA A 25 -6.52 13.16 26.06
C ALA A 25 -7.06 11.84 26.64
N LYS A 26 -8.39 11.65 26.59
CA LYS A 26 -8.99 10.34 26.88
C LYS A 26 -8.34 9.32 25.93
N PRO A 27 -7.91 8.13 26.40
CA PRO A 27 -7.37 7.09 25.51
C PRO A 27 -8.35 6.78 24.38
N ASP A 28 -7.82 6.57 23.19
CA ASP A 28 -8.59 6.28 21.97
C ASP A 28 -8.17 4.95 21.36
N ILE A 29 -8.93 4.44 20.40
CA ILE A 29 -8.64 3.21 19.67
C ILE A 29 -7.38 3.37 18.78
N ASN A 30 -6.44 2.42 18.89
CA ASN A 30 -5.21 2.41 18.08
C ASN A 30 -5.31 1.40 16.92
N VAL A 31 -6.39 1.46 16.15
CA VAL A 31 -6.55 0.65 14.92
C VAL A 31 -6.17 1.50 13.71
N VAL A 32 -5.42 0.91 12.79
CA VAL A 32 -5.06 1.50 11.49
C VAL A 32 -5.57 0.58 10.38
N PRO A 33 -6.36 1.08 9.41
CA PRO A 33 -6.96 2.42 9.38
C PRO A 33 -7.96 2.70 10.50
N LEU A 34 -8.06 3.97 10.91
CA LEU A 34 -9.08 4.44 11.84
C LEU A 34 -10.51 4.17 11.29
N PRO A 35 -11.39 3.50 12.05
CA PRO A 35 -12.75 3.22 11.58
C PRO A 35 -13.60 4.48 11.33
N ARG A 36 -14.54 4.40 10.39
CA ARG A 36 -15.46 5.52 10.06
C ARG A 36 -16.31 5.94 11.24
N HIS A 37 -16.91 4.98 11.94
CA HIS A 37 -17.66 5.20 13.17
C HIS A 37 -17.28 4.14 14.21
N TYR A 38 -17.04 4.59 15.43
CA TYR A 38 -16.76 3.68 16.54
C TYR A 38 -17.16 4.26 17.89
N ILE A 39 -17.50 3.36 18.80
CA ILE A 39 -17.73 3.64 20.22
C ILE A 39 -16.82 2.70 21.00
N ILE A 40 -16.09 3.27 21.95
CA ILE A 40 -15.27 2.55 22.92
C ILE A 40 -15.83 2.77 24.33
N GLY A 41 -15.41 1.92 25.27
CA GLY A 41 -15.81 2.00 26.66
C GLY A 41 -15.32 3.23 27.42
N ASP A 42 -15.39 3.13 28.75
CA ASP A 42 -15.03 4.21 29.67
C ASP A 42 -13.53 4.53 29.73
N GLY A 43 -12.71 3.72 29.08
CA GLY A 43 -11.27 3.88 29.00
C GLY A 43 -10.47 3.02 29.99
N SER A 44 -11.13 2.17 30.77
CA SER A 44 -10.49 1.38 31.82
C SER A 44 -10.79 -0.11 31.81
N THR A 45 -11.79 -0.56 31.05
CA THR A 45 -12.25 -1.96 31.08
C THR A 45 -11.51 -2.85 30.08
N PRO A 46 -10.61 -3.76 30.51
CA PRO A 46 -10.04 -4.77 29.63
C PRO A 46 -10.96 -6.00 29.48
N VAL A 47 -10.99 -6.57 28.28
CA VAL A 47 -11.56 -7.89 28.01
C VAL A 47 -10.44 -8.84 27.60
N CYS A 48 -10.27 -9.94 28.31
CA CYS A 48 -9.24 -10.93 28.03
C CYS A 48 -9.74 -12.02 27.08
N LEU A 49 -8.87 -12.51 26.20
CA LEU A 49 -9.17 -13.63 25.33
C LEU A 49 -9.15 -14.92 26.15
N SER A 50 -10.19 -15.75 26.05
CA SER A 50 -10.18 -17.04 26.76
C SER A 50 -9.24 -18.05 26.11
N THR A 51 -8.76 -19.02 26.89
CA THR A 51 -7.82 -20.05 26.40
C THR A 51 -8.42 -20.93 25.30
N ASN A 52 -9.75 -21.06 25.29
CA ASN A 52 -10.51 -21.84 24.31
C ASN A 52 -11.21 -20.94 23.28
N PHE A 53 -10.72 -19.70 23.08
CA PHE A 53 -11.30 -18.78 22.12
C PHE A 53 -11.44 -19.39 20.73
N SER A 54 -12.60 -19.16 20.13
CA SER A 54 -12.95 -19.67 18.82
C SER A 54 -13.61 -18.60 17.95
N ILE A 55 -13.46 -18.76 16.64
CA ILE A 55 -14.15 -17.96 15.64
C ILE A 55 -15.09 -18.91 14.91
N GLN A 56 -16.38 -18.59 14.87
CA GLN A 56 -17.43 -19.48 14.39
C GLN A 56 -18.45 -18.72 13.53
N PRO A 57 -19.19 -19.40 12.63
CA PRO A 57 -20.40 -18.82 12.05
C PRO A 57 -21.39 -18.41 13.13
N ALA A 58 -22.14 -17.32 12.88
CA ALA A 58 -23.22 -16.91 13.77
C ALA A 58 -24.21 -18.07 13.98
N PRO A 59 -24.77 -18.28 15.20
CA PRO A 59 -25.61 -19.44 15.49
C PRO A 59 -26.88 -19.55 14.63
N SER A 60 -27.37 -18.41 14.11
CA SER A 60 -28.51 -18.33 13.19
C SER A 60 -28.14 -18.56 11.73
N SER A 61 -26.86 -18.64 11.40
CA SER A 61 -26.36 -18.75 10.03
C SER A 61 -26.13 -20.20 9.64
N SER A 62 -26.61 -20.59 8.46
CA SER A 62 -26.31 -21.87 7.81
C SER A 62 -25.20 -21.74 6.74
N VAL A 63 -24.54 -20.58 6.66
CA VAL A 63 -23.54 -20.28 5.65
C VAL A 63 -22.27 -21.10 5.87
N ILE A 64 -21.80 -21.75 4.80
CA ILE A 64 -20.49 -22.39 4.75
C ILE A 64 -19.50 -21.34 4.24
N PHE A 65 -18.49 -21.01 5.05
CA PHE A 65 -17.47 -20.04 4.65
C PHE A 65 -16.63 -20.55 3.48
N PRO A 66 -16.26 -19.66 2.54
CA PRO A 66 -15.34 -20.02 1.46
C PRO A 66 -13.95 -20.34 2.03
N ALA A 67 -13.14 -21.06 1.26
CA ALA A 67 -11.87 -21.62 1.74
C ALA A 67 -10.86 -20.54 2.18
N ASP A 68 -10.80 -19.42 1.46
CA ASP A 68 -9.93 -18.29 1.79
C ASP A 68 -10.37 -17.56 3.08
N LEU A 69 -11.67 -17.43 3.34
CA LEU A 69 -12.17 -16.93 4.63
C LEU A 69 -11.84 -17.89 5.77
N GLN A 70 -11.93 -19.21 5.55
CA GLN A 70 -11.50 -20.20 6.54
C GLN A 70 -9.99 -20.08 6.84
N GLU A 71 -9.16 -19.90 5.82
CA GLU A 71 -7.72 -19.64 5.96
C GLU A 71 -7.45 -18.36 6.76
N ALA A 72 -8.19 -17.28 6.47
CA ALA A 72 -8.11 -16.02 7.20
C ALA A 72 -8.48 -16.17 8.68
N ILE A 73 -9.51 -16.97 8.98
CA ILE A 73 -9.92 -17.31 10.36
C ILE A 73 -8.80 -18.06 11.09
N VAL A 74 -8.23 -19.09 10.46
CA VAL A 74 -7.10 -19.86 11.03
C VAL A 74 -5.91 -18.94 11.30
N SER A 75 -5.57 -18.10 10.33
CA SER A 75 -4.45 -17.15 10.43
C SER A 75 -4.68 -16.12 11.52
N THR A 76 -5.90 -15.59 11.67
CA THR A 76 -6.26 -14.64 12.73
C THR A 76 -6.11 -15.28 14.12
N ARG A 77 -6.61 -16.50 14.31
CA ARG A 77 -6.43 -17.25 15.57
C ARG A 77 -4.96 -17.52 15.87
N HIS A 78 -4.18 -17.87 14.85
CA HIS A 78 -2.75 -18.09 14.98
C HIS A 78 -2.04 -16.81 15.45
N ARG A 79 -2.31 -15.65 14.84
CA ARG A 79 -1.67 -14.38 15.20
C ARG A 79 -2.07 -13.88 16.58
N LEU A 80 -3.36 -13.95 16.94
CA LEU A 80 -3.82 -13.60 18.29
C LEU A 80 -3.11 -14.40 19.39
N LYS A 81 -2.71 -15.65 19.10
CA LYS A 81 -2.02 -16.51 20.05
C LYS A 81 -0.50 -16.33 20.05
N ASN A 82 0.11 -16.09 18.88
CA ASN A 82 1.57 -16.21 18.70
C ASN A 82 2.27 -14.86 18.46
N THR A 83 1.55 -13.81 18.09
CA THR A 83 2.13 -12.48 17.89
C THR A 83 2.06 -11.70 19.20
N ARG A 84 3.23 -11.35 19.76
CA ARG A 84 3.32 -10.52 20.97
C ARG A 84 3.30 -9.04 20.58
N VAL A 85 2.26 -8.32 21.00
CA VAL A 85 2.13 -6.87 20.81
C VAL A 85 1.85 -6.22 22.15
N THR A 86 2.85 -5.55 22.72
CA THR A 86 2.70 -4.84 23.99
C THR A 86 2.00 -3.50 23.78
N TYR A 87 1.11 -3.12 24.69
CA TYR A 87 0.49 -1.80 24.66
C TYR A 87 1.54 -0.70 24.88
N LEU A 88 1.48 0.36 24.06
CA LEU A 88 2.48 1.43 24.09
C LEU A 88 2.19 2.43 25.22
N SER A 89 2.67 2.10 26.41
CA SER A 89 2.65 2.98 27.58
C SER A 89 3.85 2.73 28.48
N PRO A 90 4.16 3.61 29.46
CA PRO A 90 5.27 3.39 30.38
C PRO A 90 5.10 2.15 31.26
N ASN A 91 3.86 1.68 31.41
CA ASN A 91 3.46 0.54 32.25
C ASN A 91 3.15 -0.71 31.41
N GLU A 92 3.39 -0.66 30.10
CA GLU A 92 3.26 -1.79 29.16
C GLU A 92 1.86 -2.45 29.20
N GLY A 93 0.82 -1.66 29.48
CA GLY A 93 -0.57 -2.11 29.55
C GLY A 93 -1.02 -2.65 30.91
N SER A 94 -0.13 -2.74 31.90
CA SER A 94 -0.49 -3.16 33.27
C SER A 94 -1.42 -2.14 33.98
N GLU A 95 -1.51 -0.91 33.48
CA GLU A 95 -2.46 0.12 33.95
C GLU A 95 -3.92 -0.31 33.82
N PHE A 96 -4.26 -1.21 32.89
CA PHE A 96 -5.62 -1.75 32.74
C PHE A 96 -5.98 -2.81 33.78
N PHE A 97 -5.00 -3.30 34.54
CA PHE A 97 -5.17 -4.39 35.51
C PHE A 97 -4.77 -4.00 36.93
N SER A 98 -4.13 -2.85 37.14
CA SER A 98 -3.74 -2.39 38.46
C SER A 98 -4.90 -1.67 39.14
N GLY A 99 -5.28 -2.15 40.34
CA GLY A 99 -6.02 -1.31 41.28
C GLY A 99 -5.07 -0.31 41.93
N GLY A 100 -5.59 0.69 42.66
CA GLY A 100 -4.77 1.69 43.39
C GLY A 100 -3.74 1.13 44.41
N SER A 101 -3.67 -0.20 44.58
CA SER A 101 -2.69 -0.92 45.38
C SER A 101 -1.47 -1.43 44.59
N GLY A 102 -1.38 -1.21 43.28
CA GLY A 102 -0.24 -1.61 42.44
C GLY A 102 -0.17 -3.10 42.05
N ALA A 103 -1.03 -3.96 42.59
CA ALA A 103 -1.09 -5.39 42.23
C ALA A 103 -1.91 -5.62 40.94
N ILE A 104 -1.37 -6.43 40.00
CA ILE A 104 -2.05 -6.85 38.76
C ILE A 104 -3.20 -7.80 39.11
N ARG A 105 -4.44 -7.38 38.86
CA ARG A 105 -5.68 -8.16 39.12
C ARG A 105 -5.95 -9.17 38.01
N SER A 106 -6.79 -10.18 38.26
CA SER A 106 -7.35 -11.06 37.23
C SER A 106 -8.27 -10.28 36.27
N CYS A 107 -8.53 -10.82 35.07
CA CYS A 107 -9.50 -10.20 34.16
C CYS A 107 -10.92 -10.39 34.70
N ALA A 108 -11.70 -9.32 34.72
CA ALA A 108 -13.12 -9.39 35.09
C ALA A 108 -13.98 -9.95 33.95
N TYR A 109 -13.55 -9.77 32.69
CA TYR A 109 -14.29 -10.15 31.51
C TYR A 109 -13.41 -11.00 30.58
N TYR A 110 -14.01 -12.08 30.05
CA TYR A 110 -13.38 -12.98 29.09
C TYR A 110 -14.21 -13.07 27.83
N LEU A 111 -13.55 -13.06 26.67
CA LEU A 111 -14.14 -13.27 25.35
C LEU A 111 -13.92 -14.72 24.91
N ASP A 112 -15.00 -15.47 24.73
CA ASP A 112 -14.97 -16.89 24.38
C ASP A 112 -15.16 -17.14 22.89
N THR A 113 -15.95 -16.30 22.22
CA THR A 113 -16.30 -16.53 20.82
C THR A 113 -16.44 -15.23 20.06
N LEU A 114 -15.85 -15.20 18.88
CA LEU A 114 -16.17 -14.26 17.82
C LEU A 114 -17.08 -14.96 16.81
N TYR A 115 -18.27 -14.43 16.61
CA TYR A 115 -19.16 -14.87 15.56
C TYR A 115 -18.95 -14.04 14.29
N ILE A 116 -19.09 -14.66 13.13
CA ILE A 116 -19.15 -13.99 11.83
C ILE A 116 -20.51 -14.29 11.20
N ASP A 117 -21.24 -13.24 10.84
CA ASP A 117 -22.49 -13.32 10.09
C ASP A 117 -22.33 -12.67 8.71
N LEU A 118 -22.60 -13.46 7.66
CA LEU A 118 -22.58 -13.00 6.27
C LEU A 118 -24.02 -12.75 5.82
N THR A 119 -24.45 -11.50 5.95
CA THR A 119 -25.86 -11.07 5.91
C THR A 119 -26.54 -11.16 4.55
N ALA A 120 -25.77 -11.11 3.45
CA ALA A 120 -26.28 -11.22 2.09
C ALA A 120 -25.33 -12.02 1.19
N TYR A 121 -24.81 -13.12 1.75
CA TYR A 121 -23.82 -13.96 1.10
C TYR A 121 -24.42 -14.70 -0.11
N ASN A 122 -23.78 -14.55 -1.26
CA ASN A 122 -24.16 -15.18 -2.52
C ASN A 122 -23.21 -16.33 -2.94
N GLY A 123 -22.28 -16.73 -2.07
CA GLY A 123 -21.31 -17.79 -2.37
C GLY A 123 -19.96 -17.32 -2.92
N THR A 124 -19.69 -16.01 -3.00
CA THR A 124 -18.41 -15.49 -3.48
C THR A 124 -17.30 -15.56 -2.43
N ASP A 125 -16.10 -15.91 -2.87
CA ASP A 125 -14.90 -15.88 -2.03
C ASP A 125 -14.25 -14.49 -2.00
N ILE A 126 -13.24 -14.30 -1.12
CA ILE A 126 -12.53 -13.03 -0.94
C ILE A 126 -11.89 -12.62 -2.27
N LEU A 127 -11.24 -13.56 -2.97
CA LEU A 127 -10.58 -13.31 -4.24
C LEU A 127 -11.55 -12.76 -5.30
N SER A 128 -12.72 -13.40 -5.44
CA SER A 128 -13.74 -13.00 -6.42
C SER A 128 -14.32 -11.61 -6.12
N GLU A 129 -14.54 -11.29 -4.85
CA GLU A 129 -14.99 -9.96 -4.41
C GLU A 129 -13.91 -8.89 -4.64
N THR A 130 -12.64 -9.25 -4.54
CA THR A 130 -11.50 -8.34 -4.68
C THR A 130 -11.35 -7.79 -6.11
N ILE A 131 -11.63 -8.62 -7.12
CA ILE A 131 -11.53 -8.23 -8.54
C ILE A 131 -12.81 -7.57 -9.09
N ALA A 132 -13.77 -7.24 -8.22
CA ALA A 132 -14.93 -6.45 -8.59
C ALA A 132 -14.52 -5.06 -9.13
N PRO A 133 -15.40 -4.39 -9.92
CA PRO A 133 -15.19 -3.01 -10.31
C PRO A 133 -14.86 -2.13 -9.10
N VAL A 134 -13.91 -1.21 -9.25
CA VAL A 134 -13.39 -0.36 -8.17
C VAL A 134 -14.50 0.40 -7.45
N GLU A 135 -15.55 0.79 -8.18
CA GLU A 135 -16.72 1.49 -7.67
C GLU A 135 -17.56 0.65 -6.69
N GLU A 136 -17.50 -0.68 -6.82
CA GLU A 136 -18.24 -1.63 -5.97
C GLU A 136 -17.43 -2.07 -4.74
N ARG A 137 -16.08 -1.98 -4.80
CA ARG A 137 -15.18 -2.51 -3.76
C ARG A 137 -15.47 -1.94 -2.38
N ALA A 138 -15.79 -0.65 -2.28
CA ALA A 138 -16.00 -0.02 -0.99
C ALA A 138 -17.18 -0.63 -0.21
N GLU A 139 -18.25 -1.01 -0.91
CA GLU A 139 -19.41 -1.65 -0.30
C GLU A 139 -19.13 -3.14 0.01
N LEU A 140 -18.34 -3.84 -0.80
CA LEU A 140 -17.92 -5.22 -0.54
C LEU A 140 -17.00 -5.34 0.69
N GLU A 141 -16.23 -4.29 0.98
CA GLU A 141 -15.32 -4.20 2.12
C GLU A 141 -15.99 -3.73 3.44
N THR A 142 -17.31 -3.47 3.42
CA THR A 142 -18.05 -2.95 4.58
C THR A 142 -18.28 -4.04 5.64
N TYR A 143 -18.12 -3.67 6.91
CA TYR A 143 -18.41 -4.54 8.05
C TYR A 143 -18.83 -3.76 9.30
N THR A 144 -19.51 -4.43 10.22
CA THR A 144 -19.64 -3.99 11.61
C THR A 144 -18.92 -4.98 12.53
N LEU A 145 -18.38 -4.48 13.65
CA LEU A 145 -17.77 -5.29 14.70
C LEU A 145 -18.28 -4.84 16.06
N ASP A 146 -18.93 -5.75 16.77
CA ASP A 146 -19.41 -5.56 18.14
C ASP A 146 -18.61 -6.47 19.08
N LEU A 147 -18.03 -5.90 20.14
CA LEU A 147 -17.37 -6.65 21.22
C LEU A 147 -17.99 -6.23 22.55
N SER A 148 -18.72 -7.15 23.17
CA SER A 148 -19.43 -6.91 24.42
C SER A 148 -18.67 -7.46 25.64
N LEU A 149 -19.05 -7.01 26.84
CA LEU A 149 -18.56 -7.58 28.11
C LEU A 149 -19.22 -8.93 28.47
N LYS A 150 -20.11 -9.46 27.61
CA LYS A 150 -20.86 -10.72 27.83
C LYS A 150 -20.15 -11.95 27.23
N GLY A 151 -18.86 -11.82 26.96
CA GLY A 151 -17.99 -12.88 26.44
C GLY A 151 -18.21 -13.29 24.99
N LYS A 152 -18.90 -12.44 24.22
CA LYS A 152 -19.15 -12.65 22.79
C LYS A 152 -18.86 -11.39 21.99
N ALA A 153 -18.32 -11.59 20.79
CA ALA A 153 -18.14 -10.58 19.75
C ALA A 153 -18.83 -11.04 18.46
N MET A 154 -19.17 -10.10 17.58
CA MET A 154 -19.84 -10.35 16.30
C MET A 154 -19.24 -9.48 15.21
N ILE A 155 -18.90 -10.06 14.07
CA ILE A 155 -18.67 -9.35 12.80
C ILE A 155 -19.88 -9.58 11.91
N ASN A 156 -20.53 -8.50 11.45
CA ASN A 156 -21.52 -8.59 10.38
C ASN A 156 -20.93 -7.98 9.11
N SER A 157 -21.14 -8.65 7.97
CA SER A 157 -20.70 -8.12 6.67
C SER A 157 -21.59 -8.66 5.56
N ARG A 158 -21.48 -8.07 4.37
CA ARG A 158 -22.25 -8.53 3.20
C ARG A 158 -21.70 -9.85 2.65
N GLY A 159 -20.37 -9.94 2.54
CA GLY A 159 -19.63 -11.02 1.90
C GLY A 159 -18.32 -11.33 2.61
N ALA A 160 -17.52 -12.21 2.01
CA ALA A 160 -16.31 -12.73 2.65
C ALA A 160 -15.23 -11.66 2.83
N LEU A 161 -15.12 -10.70 1.90
CA LEU A 161 -14.12 -9.63 1.94
C LEU A 161 -14.37 -8.67 3.10
N GLY A 162 -15.62 -8.25 3.34
CA GLY A 162 -16.00 -7.45 4.51
C GLY A 162 -15.66 -8.16 5.82
N ALA A 163 -15.95 -9.46 5.92
CA ALA A 163 -15.57 -10.27 7.09
C ALA A 163 -14.05 -10.32 7.29
N PHE A 164 -13.27 -10.45 6.20
CA PHE A 164 -11.81 -10.38 6.24
C PHE A 164 -11.28 -9.04 6.77
N ARG A 165 -11.89 -7.92 6.37
CA ARG A 165 -11.55 -6.59 6.92
C ARG A 165 -11.92 -6.48 8.40
N GLY A 166 -13.07 -7.03 8.79
CA GLY A 166 -13.49 -7.14 10.19
C GLY A 166 -12.53 -7.95 11.05
N LEU A 167 -12.03 -9.08 10.56
CA LEU A 167 -11.01 -9.89 11.24
C LEU A 167 -9.71 -9.12 11.46
N SER A 168 -9.28 -8.34 10.45
CA SER A 168 -8.08 -7.51 10.56
C SER A 168 -8.23 -6.42 11.63
N THR A 169 -9.40 -5.78 11.70
CA THR A 169 -9.72 -4.82 12.77
C THR A 169 -9.81 -5.47 14.13
N PHE A 170 -10.50 -6.62 14.23
CA PHE A 170 -10.61 -7.39 15.46
C PHE A 170 -9.23 -7.74 16.02
N GLU A 171 -8.30 -8.21 15.18
CA GLU A 171 -6.92 -8.48 15.58
C GLU A 171 -6.19 -7.23 16.09
N GLY A 172 -6.44 -6.07 15.46
CA GLY A 172 -5.90 -4.78 15.87
C GLY A 172 -6.37 -4.29 17.25
N LEU A 173 -7.40 -4.90 17.84
CA LEU A 173 -7.86 -4.54 19.20
C LEU A 173 -7.05 -5.19 20.33
N PHE A 174 -6.33 -6.27 20.04
CA PHE A 174 -5.69 -7.08 21.09
C PHE A 174 -4.21 -6.74 21.28
N TYR A 175 -3.79 -6.86 22.53
CA TYR A 175 -2.43 -6.70 23.04
C TYR A 175 -2.07 -7.88 23.94
N SER A 176 -0.77 -8.07 24.16
CA SER A 176 -0.21 -9.05 25.08
C SER A 176 0.28 -8.34 26.36
N LEU A 177 -0.06 -8.89 27.51
CA LEU A 177 0.52 -8.52 28.80
C LEU A 177 1.36 -9.69 29.29
N GLU A 178 2.68 -9.48 29.42
CA GLU A 178 3.58 -10.41 30.08
C GLU A 178 3.50 -10.23 31.60
N THR A 179 3.61 -11.34 32.32
CA THR A 179 3.52 -11.36 33.78
C THR A 179 4.71 -12.07 34.38
N GLU A 180 5.14 -11.65 35.58
CA GLU A 180 6.26 -12.29 36.28
C GLU A 180 5.98 -13.77 36.61
N VAL A 181 4.70 -14.15 36.70
CA VAL A 181 4.28 -15.53 36.94
C VAL A 181 4.15 -16.27 35.61
N LYS A 182 5.03 -17.25 35.40
CA LYS A 182 5.03 -18.10 34.20
C LYS A 182 3.66 -18.74 33.98
N GLY A 183 3.06 -18.48 32.82
CA GLY A 183 1.75 -19.02 32.45
C GLY A 183 0.55 -18.14 32.81
N SER A 184 0.77 -16.93 33.35
CA SER A 184 -0.29 -15.93 33.54
C SER A 184 -0.30 -14.79 32.52
N ASP A 185 0.46 -14.94 31.44
CA ASP A 185 0.43 -14.04 30.29
C ASP A 185 -0.98 -13.96 29.70
N ARG A 186 -1.35 -12.78 29.22
CA ARG A 186 -2.72 -12.49 28.78
C ARG A 186 -2.74 -11.86 27.42
N VAL A 187 -3.73 -12.24 26.62
CA VAL A 187 -4.13 -11.50 25.42
C VAL A 187 -5.40 -10.75 25.77
N TYR A 188 -5.43 -9.44 25.57
CA TYR A 188 -6.55 -8.60 26.01
C TYR A 188 -6.78 -7.43 25.06
N ALA A 189 -8.05 -7.01 24.96
CA ALA A 189 -8.43 -5.75 24.35
C ALA A 189 -8.68 -4.72 25.47
N PRO A 190 -7.97 -3.58 25.52
CA PRO A 190 -8.25 -2.50 26.46
C PRO A 190 -9.57 -1.80 26.07
N LEU A 191 -10.00 -0.75 26.77
CA LEU A 191 -11.06 0.18 26.34
C LEU A 191 -12.39 -0.42 25.86
N ALA A 192 -12.71 -1.67 26.21
CA ALA A 192 -13.94 -2.35 25.81
C ALA A 192 -15.14 -1.80 26.62
N PRO A 193 -16.40 -1.99 26.18
CA PRO A 193 -16.84 -2.65 24.94
C PRO A 193 -16.58 -1.81 23.68
N TYR A 194 -16.66 -2.47 22.53
CA TYR A 194 -16.51 -1.84 21.22
C TYR A 194 -17.78 -1.99 20.39
N HIS A 195 -18.13 -0.94 19.66
CA HIS A 195 -19.02 -0.98 18.52
C HIS A 195 -18.34 -0.24 17.37
N ILE A 196 -18.15 -0.89 16.23
CA ILE A 196 -17.44 -0.35 15.08
C ILE A 196 -18.29 -0.57 13.84
N GLU A 197 -18.48 0.49 13.06
CA GLU A 197 -19.05 0.44 11.71
C GLU A 197 -18.01 1.03 10.76
N ASP A 198 -17.62 0.25 9.75
CA ASP A 198 -16.46 0.62 8.95
C ASP A 198 -16.57 0.20 7.50
N LYS A 199 -16.02 1.06 6.64
CA LYS A 199 -15.87 0.87 5.20
C LYS A 199 -14.86 1.87 4.64
N PRO A 200 -14.13 1.53 3.55
CA PRO A 200 -13.22 2.47 2.94
C PRO A 200 -13.98 3.61 2.24
N SER A 201 -13.32 4.76 2.14
CA SER A 201 -13.84 5.94 1.42
C SER A 201 -13.56 5.86 -0.08
N PHE A 202 -12.55 5.10 -0.48
CA PHE A 202 -12.09 4.93 -1.85
C PHE A 202 -11.86 3.46 -2.15
N GLY A 203 -12.23 3.01 -3.35
CA GLY A 203 -12.08 1.62 -3.79
C GLY A 203 -10.66 1.23 -4.19
N TRP A 204 -9.76 2.20 -4.40
CA TRP A 204 -8.39 1.99 -4.87
C TRP A 204 -7.36 2.45 -3.82
N ARG A 205 -6.61 1.51 -3.24
CA ARG A 205 -5.61 1.80 -2.20
C ARG A 205 -4.35 0.97 -2.46
N ALA A 206 -3.40 1.57 -3.17
CA ALA A 206 -2.36 0.84 -3.86
C ALA A 206 -0.95 1.02 -3.27
N VAL A 207 -0.14 -0.03 -3.46
CA VAL A 207 1.32 0.03 -3.38
C VAL A 207 1.86 -0.38 -4.74
N LEU A 208 2.66 0.48 -5.35
CA LEU A 208 3.49 0.11 -6.51
C LEU A 208 4.84 -0.40 -6.03
N LEU A 209 5.24 -1.57 -6.55
CA LEU A 209 6.60 -2.09 -6.43
C LEU A 209 7.19 -2.28 -7.83
N ASP A 210 8.30 -1.60 -8.08
CA ASP A 210 9.18 -1.85 -9.22
C ASP A 210 10.05 -3.07 -8.93
N THR A 211 9.95 -4.10 -9.76
CA THR A 211 10.80 -5.31 -9.66
C THR A 211 11.71 -5.49 -10.87
N SER A 212 11.87 -4.43 -11.67
CA SER A 212 12.77 -4.43 -12.83
C SER A 212 14.12 -3.82 -12.49
N ARG A 213 14.17 -2.69 -11.78
CA ARG A 213 15.44 -2.03 -11.42
C ARG A 213 16.24 -2.87 -10.43
N HIS A 214 15.56 -3.61 -9.55
CA HIS A 214 16.11 -4.72 -8.79
C HIS A 214 15.11 -5.87 -8.72
N TYR A 215 15.62 -7.12 -8.69
CA TYR A 215 14.79 -8.29 -8.50
C TYR A 215 14.40 -8.47 -7.02
N PHE A 216 13.18 -8.94 -6.77
CA PHE A 216 12.68 -9.31 -5.44
C PHE A 216 12.18 -10.74 -5.45
N SER A 217 12.56 -11.54 -4.45
CA SER A 217 12.12 -12.92 -4.37
C SER A 217 10.61 -13.02 -4.10
N VAL A 218 9.98 -14.11 -4.57
CA VAL A 218 8.56 -14.40 -4.29
C VAL A 218 8.25 -14.28 -2.78
N PRO A 219 9.01 -14.86 -1.84
CA PRO A 219 8.77 -14.68 -0.41
C PRO A 219 8.74 -13.22 0.06
N SER A 220 9.61 -12.37 -0.49
CA SER A 220 9.61 -10.93 -0.17
C SER A 220 8.34 -10.24 -0.64
N ILE A 221 7.87 -10.54 -1.85
CA ILE A 221 6.60 -10.02 -2.39
C ILE A 221 5.42 -10.51 -1.53
N LEU A 222 5.35 -11.80 -1.20
CA LEU A 222 4.29 -12.34 -0.34
C LEU A 222 4.24 -11.65 1.03
N LYS A 223 5.40 -11.33 1.61
CA LYS A 223 5.49 -10.60 2.89
C LYS A 223 5.01 -9.15 2.79
N ILE A 224 5.23 -8.48 1.66
CA ILE A 224 4.61 -7.17 1.37
C ILE A 224 3.10 -7.31 1.33
N LEU A 225 2.55 -8.31 0.64
CA LEU A 225 1.11 -8.55 0.53
C LEU A 225 0.47 -8.84 1.91
N ASP A 226 1.13 -9.62 2.76
CA ASP A 226 0.71 -9.82 4.15
C ASP A 226 0.64 -8.48 4.91
N THR A 227 1.64 -7.62 4.72
CA THR A 227 1.72 -6.31 5.41
C THR A 227 0.72 -5.30 4.85
N MET A 228 0.44 -5.33 3.54
CA MET A 228 -0.62 -4.55 2.90
C MET A 228 -1.98 -4.91 3.48
N ALA A 229 -2.26 -6.20 3.64
CA ALA A 229 -3.51 -6.70 4.22
C ALA A 229 -3.72 -6.22 5.66
N MET A 230 -2.64 -6.10 6.46
CA MET A 230 -2.71 -5.57 7.83
C MET A 230 -3.35 -4.19 7.91
N VAL A 231 -3.11 -3.35 6.91
CA VAL A 231 -3.57 -1.96 6.86
C VAL A 231 -4.65 -1.75 5.78
N LYS A 232 -5.24 -2.83 5.27
CA LYS A 232 -6.37 -2.81 4.33
C LYS A 232 -6.09 -2.10 2.99
N LEU A 233 -4.84 -2.10 2.55
CA LEU A 233 -4.48 -1.82 1.15
C LEU A 233 -5.01 -2.97 0.28
N ASN A 234 -5.44 -2.67 -0.95
CA ASN A 234 -6.21 -3.61 -1.78
C ASN A 234 -5.81 -3.65 -3.26
N VAL A 235 -4.76 -2.93 -3.66
CA VAL A 235 -4.18 -3.02 -5.00
C VAL A 235 -2.66 -3.13 -4.87
N PHE A 236 -2.07 -4.14 -5.48
CA PHE A 236 -0.63 -4.22 -5.67
C PHE A 236 -0.34 -3.93 -7.13
N HIS A 237 0.21 -2.76 -7.39
CA HIS A 237 0.63 -2.34 -8.71
C HIS A 237 2.05 -2.88 -8.95
N TRP A 238 2.14 -3.91 -9.77
CA TRP A 238 3.38 -4.61 -10.03
C TRP A 238 4.01 -4.08 -11.31
N HIS A 239 4.93 -3.11 -11.15
CA HIS A 239 5.79 -2.61 -12.21
C HIS A 239 6.91 -3.62 -12.44
N VAL A 240 6.65 -4.60 -13.30
CA VAL A 240 7.45 -5.82 -13.35
C VAL A 240 8.55 -5.79 -14.40
N THR A 241 8.45 -4.91 -15.40
CA THR A 241 9.47 -4.74 -16.46
C THR A 241 9.78 -3.27 -16.67
N ASP A 242 11.04 -2.97 -17.00
CA ASP A 242 11.53 -1.63 -17.34
C ASP A 242 12.74 -1.78 -18.28
N SER A 243 13.39 -0.68 -18.63
CA SER A 243 14.64 -0.65 -19.39
C SER A 243 15.75 -1.48 -18.74
N ASN A 244 15.77 -1.56 -17.40
CA ASN A 244 16.83 -2.24 -16.65
C ASN A 244 16.76 -3.77 -16.72
N SER A 245 15.57 -4.36 -16.66
CA SER A 245 15.42 -5.82 -16.79
C SER A 245 14.02 -6.28 -17.21
N TRP A 246 13.97 -7.48 -17.79
CA TRP A 246 12.75 -8.23 -18.06
C TRP A 246 12.75 -9.55 -17.27
N PRO A 247 12.12 -9.61 -16.07
CA PRO A 247 12.13 -10.82 -15.25
C PRO A 247 10.94 -11.77 -15.51
N LEU A 248 9.93 -11.39 -16.30
CA LEU A 248 8.75 -12.24 -16.56
C LEU A 248 9.05 -13.37 -17.55
N ASP A 249 8.98 -14.62 -17.09
CA ASP A 249 9.07 -15.81 -17.95
C ASP A 249 7.69 -16.14 -18.54
N LEU A 250 7.56 -15.87 -19.85
CA LEU A 250 6.31 -16.00 -20.61
C LEU A 250 6.37 -17.21 -21.54
N ASP A 251 5.26 -17.91 -21.70
CA ASP A 251 5.19 -19.12 -22.51
C ASP A 251 5.41 -18.81 -24.01
N ARG A 252 4.87 -17.69 -24.50
CA ARG A 252 4.97 -17.30 -25.92
C ARG A 252 6.25 -16.54 -26.25
N TYR A 253 6.83 -15.86 -25.25
CA TYR A 253 8.04 -15.04 -25.39
C TYR A 253 9.11 -15.38 -24.34
N PRO A 254 9.52 -16.66 -24.22
CA PRO A 254 10.50 -17.09 -23.20
C PRO A 254 11.87 -16.43 -23.41
N GLU A 255 12.18 -15.99 -24.64
CA GLU A 255 13.40 -15.29 -24.97
C GLU A 255 13.54 -13.92 -24.30
N LEU A 256 12.43 -13.31 -23.83
CA LEU A 256 12.46 -12.02 -23.15
C LEU A 256 13.16 -12.17 -21.80
N ALA A 257 12.69 -13.06 -20.91
CA ALA A 257 13.35 -13.33 -19.64
C ALA A 257 14.74 -13.97 -19.83
N ALA A 258 14.88 -14.90 -20.77
CA ALA A 258 16.15 -15.59 -21.00
C ALA A 258 17.30 -14.65 -21.38
N LYS A 259 17.01 -13.44 -21.88
CA LYS A 259 18.01 -12.46 -22.31
C LYS A 259 17.93 -11.10 -21.62
N GLY A 260 16.80 -10.76 -21.02
CA GLY A 260 16.54 -9.46 -20.39
C GLY A 260 16.55 -9.49 -18.86
N ALA A 261 16.50 -10.66 -18.21
CA ALA A 261 16.65 -10.76 -16.76
C ALA A 261 18.11 -10.61 -16.31
N TYR A 262 18.33 -10.17 -15.06
CA TYR A 262 19.68 -10.08 -14.48
C TYR A 262 20.40 -11.42 -14.39
N SER A 263 19.66 -12.48 -14.08
CA SER A 263 20.14 -13.85 -14.10
C SER A 263 18.99 -14.82 -14.30
N ARG A 264 19.31 -16.10 -14.59
CA ARG A 264 18.29 -17.16 -14.72
C ARG A 264 17.49 -17.37 -13.43
N SER A 265 18.08 -17.10 -12.27
CA SER A 265 17.42 -17.23 -10.96
C SER A 265 16.61 -16.00 -10.56
N GLU A 266 16.75 -14.89 -11.28
CA GLU A 266 16.05 -13.62 -11.04
C GLU A 266 14.94 -13.45 -12.07
N THR A 267 14.09 -14.48 -12.17
CA THR A 267 12.94 -14.54 -13.06
C THR A 267 11.70 -14.97 -12.28
N TYR A 268 10.53 -14.54 -12.75
CA TYR A 268 9.23 -14.97 -12.25
C TYR A 268 8.63 -15.94 -13.25
N SER A 269 8.55 -17.22 -12.87
CA SER A 269 7.86 -18.22 -13.69
C SER A 269 6.34 -17.98 -13.70
N GLN A 270 5.64 -18.54 -14.69
CA GLN A 270 4.16 -18.59 -14.71
C GLN A 270 3.57 -19.05 -13.38
N LYS A 271 4.21 -20.04 -12.74
CA LYS A 271 3.78 -20.55 -11.43
C LYS A 271 3.98 -19.53 -10.31
N ASP A 272 5.09 -18.79 -10.34
CA ASP A 272 5.35 -17.74 -9.36
C ASP A 272 4.35 -16.60 -9.50
N ILE A 273 4.07 -16.18 -10.73
CA ILE A 273 3.08 -15.13 -11.04
C ILE A 273 1.70 -15.54 -10.55
N GLN A 274 1.24 -16.76 -10.87
CA GLN A 274 -0.05 -17.26 -10.41
C GLN A 274 -0.11 -17.39 -8.88
N MET A 275 0.98 -17.84 -8.25
CA MET A 275 1.08 -17.90 -6.79
C MET A 275 0.92 -16.53 -6.16
N ILE A 276 1.60 -15.50 -6.68
CA ILE A 276 1.49 -14.12 -6.18
C ILE A 276 0.07 -13.59 -6.35
N ILE A 277 -0.56 -13.81 -7.51
CA ILE A 277 -1.94 -13.39 -7.80
C ILE A 277 -2.94 -14.04 -6.84
N ASP A 278 -2.89 -15.35 -6.69
CA ASP A 278 -3.84 -16.06 -5.81
C ASP A 278 -3.63 -15.67 -4.34
N TYR A 279 -2.36 -15.57 -3.91
CA TYR A 279 -2.01 -15.19 -2.55
C TYR A 279 -2.49 -13.78 -2.18
N ALA A 280 -2.37 -12.83 -3.12
CA ALA A 280 -2.91 -11.48 -2.99
C ALA A 280 -4.45 -11.50 -2.92
N GLY A 281 -5.10 -12.25 -3.82
CA GLY A 281 -6.55 -12.38 -3.88
C GLY A 281 -7.16 -12.90 -2.57
N HIS A 282 -6.57 -13.92 -1.95
CA HIS A 282 -7.01 -14.44 -0.64
C HIS A 282 -6.89 -13.42 0.50
N ARG A 283 -6.16 -12.31 0.28
CA ARG A 283 -5.91 -11.22 1.24
C ARG A 283 -6.64 -9.93 0.89
N GLY A 284 -7.57 -9.98 -0.06
CA GLY A 284 -8.31 -8.80 -0.46
C GLY A 284 -7.46 -7.81 -1.25
N ILE A 285 -6.47 -8.29 -2.02
CA ILE A 285 -5.56 -7.45 -2.83
C ILE A 285 -5.64 -7.89 -4.30
N ASP A 286 -6.00 -6.95 -5.17
CA ASP A 286 -5.97 -7.13 -6.63
C ASP A 286 -4.56 -6.85 -7.16
N ILE A 287 -4.12 -7.62 -8.15
CA ILE A 287 -2.85 -7.39 -8.83
C ILE A 287 -3.11 -6.55 -10.10
N LEU A 288 -2.58 -5.33 -10.11
CA LEU A 288 -2.44 -4.52 -11.32
C LEU A 288 -1.07 -4.80 -11.91
N LEU A 289 -1.01 -5.63 -12.95
CA LEU A 289 0.23 -5.83 -13.72
C LEU A 289 0.48 -4.62 -14.62
N GLU A 290 1.75 -4.22 -14.70
CA GLU A 290 2.21 -3.17 -15.59
C GLU A 290 3.30 -3.68 -16.54
N ILE A 291 3.12 -3.40 -17.83
CA ILE A 291 4.20 -3.43 -18.82
C ILE A 291 4.26 -2.02 -19.41
N ASP A 292 5.24 -1.25 -18.96
CA ASP A 292 5.36 0.15 -19.36
C ASP A 292 5.76 0.27 -20.83
N THR A 293 4.91 0.89 -21.64
CA THR A 293 5.13 1.04 -23.07
C THR A 293 4.60 2.39 -23.58
N PRO A 294 5.25 2.99 -24.60
CA PRO A 294 6.41 2.49 -25.33
C PRO A 294 7.78 2.93 -24.76
N GLY A 295 7.79 3.74 -23.69
CA GLY A 295 9.00 4.08 -22.94
C GLY A 295 9.62 2.85 -22.27
N HIS A 296 10.70 3.01 -21.50
CA HIS A 296 11.08 2.03 -20.48
C HIS A 296 11.24 0.57 -20.97
N THR A 297 11.76 0.38 -22.18
CA THR A 297 11.71 -0.92 -22.89
C THR A 297 13.06 -1.38 -23.44
N ALA A 298 14.18 -0.82 -22.95
CA ALA A 298 15.52 -1.22 -23.37
C ALA A 298 15.79 -2.73 -23.20
N SER A 299 15.25 -3.36 -22.14
CA SER A 299 15.40 -4.78 -21.82
C SER A 299 14.82 -5.75 -22.88
N ILE A 300 14.03 -5.25 -23.84
CA ILE A 300 13.51 -6.02 -24.97
C ILE A 300 14.58 -6.20 -26.07
N ALA A 301 15.52 -5.26 -26.21
CA ALA A 301 16.48 -5.25 -27.31
C ALA A 301 17.39 -6.49 -27.40
N PRO A 302 17.86 -7.12 -26.30
CA PRO A 302 18.66 -8.35 -26.38
C PRO A 302 17.99 -9.50 -27.14
N SER A 303 16.66 -9.59 -27.09
CA SER A 303 15.88 -10.58 -27.85
C SER A 303 15.36 -10.04 -29.17
N HIS A 304 14.97 -8.76 -29.21
CA HIS A 304 14.35 -8.09 -30.36
C HIS A 304 15.08 -6.77 -30.70
N PRO A 305 16.33 -6.81 -31.20
CA PRO A 305 17.13 -5.60 -31.41
C PRO A 305 16.53 -4.64 -32.44
N SER A 306 15.75 -5.16 -33.40
CA SER A 306 15.05 -4.32 -34.37
C SER A 306 13.83 -3.56 -33.80
N PHE A 307 13.40 -3.85 -32.58
CA PHE A 307 12.16 -3.27 -32.02
C PHE A 307 12.42 -2.05 -31.15
N VAL A 308 13.65 -1.86 -30.67
CA VAL A 308 13.99 -0.78 -29.73
C VAL A 308 14.82 0.29 -30.45
N ALA A 309 14.40 1.54 -30.33
CA ALA A 309 15.15 2.74 -30.69
C ALA A 309 16.08 3.15 -29.53
N CYS A 310 17.17 3.84 -29.86
CA CYS A 310 18.13 4.41 -28.91
C CYS A 310 18.68 3.46 -27.81
N PHE A 311 18.64 2.14 -28.04
CA PHE A 311 19.12 1.13 -27.09
C PHE A 311 20.55 1.44 -26.62
N GLU A 312 20.70 1.64 -25.30
CA GLU A 312 21.95 1.99 -24.63
C GLU A 312 22.68 3.21 -25.23
N SER A 313 21.91 4.12 -25.83
CA SER A 313 22.45 5.37 -26.39
C SER A 313 23.15 6.20 -25.31
N THR A 314 24.33 6.74 -25.66
CA THR A 314 25.11 7.63 -24.78
C THR A 314 25.45 8.94 -25.51
N PRO A 315 25.44 10.10 -24.81
CA PRO A 315 25.06 10.29 -23.41
C PRO A 315 23.56 10.04 -23.18
N PHE A 316 23.21 9.25 -22.16
CA PHE A 316 21.82 8.81 -21.96
C PHE A 316 20.84 9.97 -21.79
N LYS A 317 21.26 11.08 -21.16
CA LYS A 317 20.42 12.28 -20.94
C LYS A 317 19.85 12.89 -22.21
N HIS A 318 20.44 12.59 -23.38
CA HIS A 318 19.89 13.02 -24.67
C HIS A 318 18.67 12.19 -25.08
N SER A 319 18.67 10.91 -24.74
CA SER A 319 17.73 9.89 -25.25
C SER A 319 16.81 9.29 -24.17
N ALA A 320 17.04 9.59 -22.89
CA ALA A 320 16.25 9.12 -21.75
C ALA A 320 16.49 9.99 -20.50
N HIS A 321 15.58 9.93 -19.53
CA HIS A 321 15.76 10.57 -18.22
C HIS A 321 16.78 9.82 -17.35
N GLN A 322 16.79 8.48 -17.46
CA GLN A 322 17.68 7.59 -16.72
C GLN A 322 18.25 6.51 -17.67
N PRO A 323 19.47 5.97 -17.42
CA PRO A 323 20.03 4.87 -18.21
C PRO A 323 19.47 3.48 -17.76
N PRO A 324 19.43 2.48 -18.65
CA PRO A 324 19.78 2.57 -20.07
C PRO A 324 18.66 3.21 -20.89
N ALA A 325 19.03 3.96 -21.93
CA ALA A 325 18.06 4.47 -22.89
C ALA A 325 17.50 3.33 -23.76
N GLY A 326 16.22 3.41 -24.11
CA GLY A 326 15.58 2.47 -25.03
C GLY A 326 14.07 2.59 -25.02
N GLN A 327 13.48 2.73 -26.21
CA GLN A 327 12.04 2.83 -26.40
C GLN A 327 11.58 1.95 -27.57
N LEU A 328 10.41 1.34 -27.48
CA LEU A 328 9.82 0.61 -28.59
C LEU A 328 9.66 1.54 -29.80
N ARG A 329 9.98 1.06 -31.00
CA ARG A 329 9.71 1.75 -32.27
C ARG A 329 8.21 1.71 -32.58
N PHE A 330 7.42 2.44 -31.81
CA PHE A 330 5.96 2.41 -31.85
C PHE A 330 5.34 2.95 -33.14
N ALA A 331 6.13 3.55 -34.04
CA ALA A 331 5.69 3.85 -35.40
C ALA A 331 5.74 2.65 -36.36
N ASP A 332 6.32 1.51 -35.99
CA ASP A 332 6.40 0.31 -36.85
C ASP A 332 5.22 -0.65 -36.59
N GLU A 333 4.42 -0.96 -37.62
CA GLU A 333 3.30 -1.92 -37.52
C GLU A 333 3.71 -3.28 -36.95
N LYS A 334 4.94 -3.73 -37.27
CA LYS A 334 5.43 -5.01 -36.77
C LYS A 334 5.60 -4.97 -35.25
N VAL A 335 6.10 -3.85 -34.73
CA VAL A 335 6.30 -3.62 -33.29
C VAL A 335 4.95 -3.46 -32.61
N ILE A 336 4.05 -2.63 -33.16
CA ILE A 336 2.69 -2.44 -32.65
C ILE A 336 1.97 -3.78 -32.50
N LYS A 337 1.96 -4.61 -33.56
CA LYS A 337 1.29 -5.92 -33.54
C LYS A 337 1.90 -6.88 -32.53
N TRP A 338 3.23 -6.87 -32.41
CA TRP A 338 3.93 -7.71 -31.43
C TRP A 338 3.62 -7.26 -30.00
N THR A 339 3.66 -5.96 -29.71
CA THR A 339 3.33 -5.42 -28.38
C THR A 339 1.88 -5.69 -28.01
N ALA A 340 0.92 -5.55 -28.95
CA ALA A 340 -0.47 -5.90 -28.69
C ALA A 340 -0.66 -7.38 -28.28
N GLN A 341 0.12 -8.29 -28.88
CA GLN A 341 0.10 -9.71 -28.53
C GLN A 341 0.76 -9.99 -27.18
N LEU A 342 1.85 -9.29 -26.87
CA LEU A 342 2.54 -9.35 -25.58
C LEU A 342 1.62 -8.88 -24.44
N LEU A 343 1.01 -7.70 -24.56
CA LEU A 343 0.08 -7.18 -23.56
C LEU A 343 -1.14 -8.08 -23.39
N GLN A 344 -1.62 -8.70 -24.48
CA GLN A 344 -2.71 -9.68 -24.41
C GLN A 344 -2.33 -10.90 -23.56
N GLU A 345 -1.12 -11.45 -23.75
CA GLU A 345 -0.64 -12.60 -22.97
C GLU A 345 -0.47 -12.22 -21.50
N VAL A 346 0.26 -11.14 -21.19
CA VAL A 346 0.49 -10.70 -19.81
C VAL A 346 -0.85 -10.34 -19.13
N GLY A 347 -1.74 -9.65 -19.85
CA GLY A 347 -3.07 -9.33 -19.37
C GLY A 347 -3.93 -10.55 -19.06
N SER A 348 -3.69 -11.69 -19.72
CA SER A 348 -4.40 -12.94 -19.48
C SER A 348 -3.97 -13.69 -18.21
N LEU A 349 -2.81 -13.34 -17.64
CA LEU A 349 -2.28 -13.96 -16.41
C LEU A 349 -3.15 -13.64 -15.18
N SER A 350 -3.81 -12.48 -15.18
CA SER A 350 -4.70 -12.05 -14.09
C SER A 350 -6.15 -12.03 -14.55
N LYS A 351 -7.07 -12.41 -13.66
CA LYS A 351 -8.52 -12.21 -13.85
C LYS A 351 -9.00 -10.82 -13.43
N GLY A 352 -8.12 -10.00 -12.84
CA GLY A 352 -8.40 -8.63 -12.42
C GLY A 352 -8.91 -7.78 -13.59
N ARG A 353 -9.62 -6.69 -13.29
CA ARG A 353 -10.25 -5.84 -14.33
C ARG A 353 -9.31 -4.78 -14.91
N TYR A 354 -8.14 -4.60 -14.33
CA TYR A 354 -7.24 -3.50 -14.63
C TYR A 354 -5.91 -4.03 -15.17
N PHE A 355 -5.27 -3.24 -16.02
CA PHE A 355 -3.94 -3.51 -16.57
C PHE A 355 -3.26 -2.18 -16.86
N SER A 356 -2.04 -1.95 -16.36
CA SER A 356 -1.31 -0.74 -16.68
C SER A 356 -0.49 -0.94 -17.94
N THR A 357 -0.61 -0.01 -18.87
CA THR A 357 0.23 0.06 -20.08
C THR A 357 1.31 1.12 -19.96
N GLY A 358 1.39 1.78 -18.80
CA GLY A 358 2.35 2.84 -18.48
C GLY A 358 2.16 4.07 -19.36
N GLY A 359 3.21 4.40 -20.13
CA GLY A 359 3.21 5.51 -21.07
C GLY A 359 3.76 6.81 -20.48
N ASP A 360 4.68 6.72 -19.53
CA ASP A 360 5.44 7.86 -19.03
C ASP A 360 6.67 8.16 -19.90
N GLU A 361 7.23 9.36 -19.67
CA GLU A 361 8.59 9.75 -20.07
C GLU A 361 9.02 9.45 -21.54
N ILE A 362 8.09 9.48 -22.50
CA ILE A 362 8.40 9.25 -23.92
C ILE A 362 9.39 10.31 -24.44
N ASN A 363 10.63 9.90 -24.68
CA ASN A 363 11.69 10.78 -25.15
C ASN A 363 11.60 11.02 -26.67
N MET A 364 11.37 12.27 -27.05
CA MET A 364 11.23 12.68 -28.45
C MET A 364 12.53 12.54 -29.24
N ASN A 365 13.69 12.83 -28.64
CA ASN A 365 14.98 12.77 -29.33
C ASN A 365 15.30 11.33 -29.73
N CYS A 366 15.11 10.37 -28.81
CA CYS A 366 15.25 8.94 -29.07
C CYS A 366 14.45 8.51 -30.33
N MET A 367 13.21 8.97 -30.45
CA MET A 367 12.30 8.54 -31.52
C MET A 367 12.53 9.29 -32.83
N LEU A 368 12.78 10.59 -32.79
CA LEU A 368 12.91 11.43 -33.98
C LEU A 368 14.28 11.28 -34.65
N GLU A 369 15.33 10.97 -33.89
CA GLU A 369 16.68 10.73 -34.43
C GLU A 369 16.90 9.27 -34.86
N ASP A 370 16.05 8.32 -34.41
CA ASP A 370 16.08 6.93 -34.87
C ASP A 370 15.61 6.83 -36.33
N ILE A 371 16.56 6.55 -37.25
CA ILE A 371 16.31 6.50 -38.70
C ILE A 371 15.12 5.58 -39.07
N PRO A 372 15.01 4.34 -38.53
CA PRO A 372 13.85 3.49 -38.80
C PRO A 372 12.53 4.15 -38.40
N THR A 373 12.43 4.70 -37.19
CA THR A 373 11.22 5.38 -36.70
C THR A 373 10.89 6.60 -37.56
N ALA A 374 11.84 7.51 -37.75
CA ALA A 374 11.65 8.71 -38.59
C ALA A 374 11.21 8.38 -40.01
N SER A 375 11.73 7.29 -40.59
CA SER A 375 11.33 6.82 -41.92
C SER A 375 9.87 6.34 -41.96
N LYS A 376 9.41 5.64 -40.91
CA LYS A 376 8.01 5.18 -40.80
C LYS A 376 7.03 6.33 -40.62
N LEU A 377 7.40 7.33 -39.81
CA LEU A 377 6.61 8.56 -39.61
C LEU A 377 6.47 9.31 -40.94
N LYS A 378 7.59 9.56 -41.62
CA LYS A 378 7.61 10.24 -42.93
C LYS A 378 6.79 9.50 -43.98
N ALA A 379 6.88 8.17 -44.03
CA ALA A 379 6.14 7.36 -45.01
C ALA A 379 4.62 7.45 -44.82
N ARG A 380 4.13 7.64 -43.58
CA ARG A 380 2.71 7.81 -43.28
C ARG A 380 2.24 9.27 -43.22
N GLY A 381 3.17 10.22 -43.21
CA GLY A 381 2.86 11.63 -42.95
C GLY A 381 2.36 11.87 -41.53
N TRP A 382 2.83 11.07 -40.57
CA TRP A 382 2.45 11.14 -39.16
C TRP A 382 3.42 11.98 -38.34
N THR A 383 2.88 12.68 -37.35
CA THR A 383 3.63 13.17 -36.20
C THR A 383 3.92 12.02 -35.23
N LEU A 384 4.75 12.26 -34.21
CA LEU A 384 4.97 11.24 -33.19
C LEU A 384 3.71 10.96 -32.36
N ASP A 385 2.91 11.99 -32.07
CA ASP A 385 1.64 11.84 -31.35
C ASP A 385 0.63 11.02 -32.16
N ASP A 386 0.57 11.19 -33.50
CA ASP A 386 -0.27 10.33 -34.35
C ASP A 386 0.14 8.85 -34.27
N ALA A 387 1.45 8.59 -34.23
CA ALA A 387 1.98 7.24 -34.08
C ALA A 387 1.72 6.67 -32.68
N LEU A 388 1.81 7.50 -31.64
CA LEU A 388 1.53 7.11 -30.26
C LEU A 388 0.05 6.79 -30.09
N ASP A 389 -0.86 7.64 -30.54
CA ASP A 389 -2.31 7.39 -30.50
C ASP A 389 -2.68 6.10 -31.24
N HIS A 390 -2.07 5.88 -32.41
CA HIS A 390 -2.27 4.65 -33.16
C HIS A 390 -1.74 3.41 -32.42
N PHE A 391 -0.54 3.50 -31.83
CA PHE A 391 0.03 2.43 -31.01
C PHE A 391 -0.90 2.11 -29.83
N THR A 392 -1.31 3.11 -29.07
CA THR A 392 -2.22 3.00 -27.92
C THR A 392 -3.57 2.39 -28.33
N GLU A 393 -4.16 2.81 -29.45
CA GLU A 393 -5.40 2.22 -29.96
C GLU A 393 -5.23 0.70 -30.17
N LYS A 394 -4.16 0.30 -30.86
CA LYS A 394 -3.93 -1.10 -31.22
C LYS A 394 -3.53 -1.97 -30.02
N THR A 395 -2.79 -1.43 -29.05
CA THR A 395 -2.35 -2.17 -27.87
C THR A 395 -3.45 -2.27 -26.81
N HIS A 396 -4.31 -1.24 -26.66
CA HIS A 396 -5.44 -1.29 -25.73
C HIS A 396 -6.62 -2.11 -26.25
N ALA A 397 -6.80 -2.22 -27.57
CA ALA A 397 -7.90 -3.00 -28.17
C ALA A 397 -8.02 -4.44 -27.64
N PRO A 398 -6.97 -5.29 -27.66
CA PRO A 398 -7.06 -6.66 -27.12
C PRO A 398 -7.32 -6.70 -25.61
N LEU A 399 -6.79 -5.75 -24.84
CA LEU A 399 -7.05 -5.64 -23.40
C LEU A 399 -8.55 -5.37 -23.14
N ARG A 400 -9.13 -4.38 -23.83
CA ARG A 400 -10.55 -4.06 -23.74
C ARG A 400 -11.44 -5.23 -24.19
N GLN A 401 -11.06 -5.94 -25.25
CA GLN A 401 -11.76 -7.15 -25.69
C GLN A 401 -11.73 -8.27 -24.63
N ALA A 402 -10.67 -8.34 -23.83
CA ALA A 402 -10.56 -9.25 -22.68
C ALA A 402 -11.25 -8.72 -21.40
N GLY A 403 -11.96 -7.59 -21.47
CA GLY A 403 -12.66 -6.98 -20.34
C GLY A 403 -11.75 -6.20 -19.38
N LYS A 404 -10.53 -5.86 -19.79
CA LYS A 404 -9.59 -5.04 -19.02
C LYS A 404 -9.81 -3.55 -19.30
N THR A 405 -9.68 -2.75 -18.25
CA THR A 405 -9.61 -1.29 -18.29
C THR A 405 -8.14 -0.88 -18.23
N PRO A 406 -7.62 -0.16 -19.24
CA PRO A 406 -6.26 0.37 -19.21
C PRO A 406 -6.06 1.42 -18.11
N VAL A 407 -4.92 1.34 -17.42
CA VAL A 407 -4.36 2.36 -16.53
C VAL A 407 -3.12 2.95 -17.22
N VAL A 408 -2.96 4.27 -17.20
CA VAL A 408 -1.84 4.97 -17.83
C VAL A 408 -1.26 6.04 -16.91
N TRP A 409 -0.01 6.41 -17.13
CA TRP A 409 0.59 7.59 -16.49
C TRP A 409 0.04 8.90 -17.09
N GLN A 410 0.08 9.99 -16.31
CA GLN A 410 -0.53 11.28 -16.65
C GLN A 410 -0.06 11.90 -17.98
N GLU A 411 1.14 11.58 -18.43
CA GLU A 411 1.74 12.06 -19.69
C GLU A 411 0.85 11.77 -20.88
N MET A 412 0.25 10.58 -20.92
CA MET A 412 -0.67 10.16 -21.98
C MET A 412 -1.85 11.11 -22.18
N VAL A 413 -2.20 11.89 -21.14
CA VAL A 413 -3.31 12.87 -21.16
C VAL A 413 -2.82 14.33 -21.17
N LEU A 414 -1.63 14.61 -20.62
CA LEU A 414 -1.17 15.98 -20.38
C LEU A 414 -0.01 16.45 -21.28
N SER A 415 0.80 15.52 -21.79
CA SER A 415 2.06 15.83 -22.47
C SER A 415 2.01 15.64 -24.00
N HIS A 416 1.00 14.94 -24.49
CA HIS A 416 0.80 14.64 -25.91
C HIS A 416 -0.37 15.44 -26.50
N GLY A 417 -0.49 15.44 -27.83
CA GLY A 417 -1.65 15.95 -28.55
C GLY A 417 -2.96 15.24 -28.17
N LYS A 418 -4.01 15.45 -28.97
CA LYS A 418 -5.28 14.75 -28.71
C LYS A 418 -5.08 13.24 -28.90
N MET A 419 -5.38 12.47 -27.86
CA MET A 419 -5.29 11.01 -27.83
C MET A 419 -6.69 10.37 -27.83
N PRO A 420 -7.44 10.36 -28.96
CA PRO A 420 -8.78 9.78 -29.03
C PRO A 420 -8.82 8.27 -28.73
N SER A 421 -7.67 7.58 -28.77
CA SER A 421 -7.54 6.18 -28.33
C SER A 421 -7.73 5.98 -26.81
N LEU A 422 -7.56 7.04 -26.02
CA LEU A 422 -7.88 7.07 -24.60
C LEU A 422 -9.37 7.38 -24.45
N THR A 423 -10.09 6.42 -23.90
CA THR A 423 -11.52 6.48 -23.70
C THR A 423 -11.80 6.94 -22.26
N ASN A 424 -13.00 7.43 -21.96
CA ASN A 424 -13.30 7.95 -20.61
C ASN A 424 -13.23 6.87 -19.50
N ASP A 425 -13.22 5.59 -19.85
CA ASP A 425 -12.91 4.50 -18.91
C ASP A 425 -11.42 4.37 -18.61
N THR A 426 -10.50 4.99 -19.35
CA THR A 426 -9.08 5.00 -18.97
C THR A 426 -8.90 5.62 -17.59
N ILE A 427 -8.10 4.95 -16.75
CA ILE A 427 -7.69 5.46 -15.43
C ILE A 427 -6.31 6.09 -15.59
N VAL A 428 -6.12 7.25 -14.97
CA VAL A 428 -4.88 8.03 -15.07
C VAL A 428 -4.22 8.15 -13.70
N ASP A 429 -2.98 7.66 -13.58
CA ASP A 429 -2.17 7.82 -12.38
C ASP A 429 -1.47 9.19 -12.38
N ILE A 430 -1.76 10.00 -11.36
CA ILE A 430 -1.19 11.35 -11.19
C ILE A 430 0.08 11.26 -10.36
N TRP A 431 1.25 11.27 -11.00
CA TRP A 431 2.51 10.96 -10.34
C TRP A 431 3.50 12.13 -10.25
N VAL A 432 3.44 13.14 -11.11
CA VAL A 432 4.45 14.22 -11.09
C VAL A 432 4.18 15.21 -9.96
N ASN A 433 2.98 15.80 -9.95
CA ASN A 433 2.59 16.78 -8.95
C ASN A 433 1.10 16.64 -8.61
N SER A 434 0.76 16.71 -7.32
CA SER A 434 -0.64 16.63 -6.86
C SER A 434 -1.58 17.64 -7.54
N SER A 435 -1.06 18.80 -7.97
CA SER A 435 -1.85 19.82 -8.68
C SER A 435 -2.25 19.44 -10.11
N ASP A 436 -1.62 18.42 -10.72
CA ASP A 436 -1.97 17.97 -12.07
C ASP A 436 -3.31 17.23 -12.12
N ALA A 437 -3.80 16.74 -10.97
CA ALA A 437 -5.11 16.12 -10.85
C ALA A 437 -6.23 16.99 -11.44
N ARG A 438 -6.20 18.31 -11.22
CA ARG A 438 -7.17 19.26 -11.76
C ARG A 438 -7.21 19.23 -13.30
N LYS A 439 -6.03 19.19 -13.94
CA LYS A 439 -5.90 19.22 -15.41
C LYS A 439 -6.47 17.95 -16.04
N VAL A 440 -6.27 16.80 -15.40
CA VAL A 440 -6.81 15.51 -15.88
C VAL A 440 -8.31 15.42 -15.64
N LEU A 441 -8.80 15.90 -14.49
CA LEU A 441 -10.23 15.96 -14.18
C LEU A 441 -11.00 16.89 -15.13
N ASP A 442 -10.41 18.01 -15.55
CA ASP A 442 -11.01 18.91 -16.54
C ASP A 442 -11.21 18.24 -17.92
N GLN A 443 -10.48 17.15 -18.20
CA GLN A 443 -10.67 16.32 -19.37
C GLN A 443 -11.67 15.16 -19.15
N GLY A 444 -12.18 14.98 -17.93
CA GLY A 444 -13.21 14.00 -17.59
C GLY A 444 -12.73 12.58 -17.30
N TYR A 445 -11.42 12.38 -17.10
CA TYR A 445 -10.85 11.07 -16.77
C TYR A 445 -10.97 10.72 -15.29
N ARG A 446 -11.01 9.41 -15.02
CA ARG A 446 -10.87 8.86 -13.67
C ARG A 446 -9.40 8.88 -13.26
N ILE A 447 -9.11 9.20 -12.00
CA ILE A 447 -7.73 9.34 -11.53
C ILE A 447 -7.44 8.53 -10.26
N VAL A 448 -6.17 8.21 -10.10
CA VAL A 448 -5.56 7.73 -8.86
C VAL A 448 -4.47 8.72 -8.45
N HIS A 449 -4.49 9.15 -7.20
CA HIS A 449 -3.44 10.03 -6.67
C HIS A 449 -2.18 9.23 -6.34
N ALA A 450 -1.09 9.47 -7.07
CA ALA A 450 0.19 8.80 -6.91
C ALA A 450 1.37 9.79 -6.78
N SER A 451 1.09 11.05 -6.48
CA SER A 451 2.00 12.15 -6.80
C SER A 451 3.28 12.15 -5.97
N ALA A 452 4.41 12.44 -6.63
CA ALA A 452 5.75 12.38 -6.06
C ALA A 452 5.94 13.35 -4.90
N ASP A 453 5.23 14.48 -4.88
CA ASP A 453 5.25 15.46 -3.79
C ASP A 453 4.60 14.95 -2.46
N TYR A 454 3.96 13.78 -2.49
CA TYR A 454 3.39 13.11 -1.32
C TYR A 454 3.76 11.62 -1.20
N PHE A 455 3.70 10.83 -2.27
CA PHE A 455 3.55 9.38 -2.19
C PHE A 455 4.70 8.54 -2.78
N TYR A 456 5.79 9.18 -3.23
CA TYR A 456 7.00 8.46 -3.63
C TYR A 456 7.85 8.13 -2.41
N LEU A 457 8.21 6.85 -2.27
CA LEU A 457 8.92 6.32 -1.11
C LEU A 457 10.43 6.28 -1.32
N ASP A 458 10.88 6.27 -2.57
CA ASP A 458 12.28 6.26 -3.01
C ASP A 458 12.98 7.64 -2.85
N CYS A 459 12.23 8.74 -2.84
CA CYS A 459 12.79 10.10 -2.68
C CYS A 459 13.56 10.28 -1.37
N GLY A 460 14.57 11.15 -1.38
CA GLY A 460 15.37 11.50 -0.21
C GLY A 460 16.53 10.54 0.08
N GLN A 461 16.85 9.66 -0.86
CA GLN A 461 18.01 8.74 -0.79
C GLN A 461 19.26 9.31 -1.47
N GLY A 462 19.16 10.49 -2.08
CA GLY A 462 20.21 11.07 -2.91
C GLY A 462 20.11 10.62 -4.37
N GLY A 463 20.94 11.22 -5.22
CA GLY A 463 21.09 10.83 -6.62
C GLY A 463 21.94 9.58 -6.74
N TRP A 464 21.51 8.64 -7.59
CA TRP A 464 22.20 7.35 -7.79
C TRP A 464 23.18 7.36 -8.96
N PHE A 465 23.14 8.38 -9.80
CA PHE A 465 24.10 8.54 -10.89
C PHE A 465 25.51 8.78 -10.34
N GLY A 466 26.52 8.29 -11.07
CA GLY A 466 27.92 8.62 -10.78
C GLY A 466 28.19 10.10 -11.04
N GLU A 467 28.13 10.92 -9.99
CA GLU A 467 28.40 12.36 -10.00
C GLU A 467 29.40 12.71 -8.88
N GLU A 468 30.43 13.50 -9.20
CA GLU A 468 31.45 13.90 -8.21
C GLU A 468 30.81 14.77 -7.13
N GLY A 469 30.89 14.34 -5.87
CA GLY A 469 30.23 15.00 -4.73
C GLY A 469 28.78 14.56 -4.48
N GLY A 470 28.21 13.73 -5.36
CA GLY A 470 26.83 13.23 -5.27
C GLY A 470 25.78 14.28 -5.65
N GLY A 471 24.52 13.83 -5.71
CA GLY A 471 23.37 14.67 -6.02
C GLY A 471 22.17 14.38 -5.11
N ASN A 472 21.08 15.10 -5.33
CA ASN A 472 19.79 14.85 -4.69
C ASN A 472 18.94 13.93 -5.59
N SER A 473 17.98 13.21 -5.00
CA SER A 473 16.94 12.57 -5.80
C SER A 473 16.09 13.67 -6.47
N TRP A 474 15.61 13.44 -7.68
CA TRP A 474 14.84 14.46 -8.44
C TRP A 474 13.57 14.91 -7.69
N CYS A 475 13.03 14.02 -6.86
CA CYS A 475 11.80 14.21 -6.08
C CYS A 475 12.06 14.50 -4.59
N ASP A 476 13.24 15.01 -4.22
CA ASP A 476 13.54 15.39 -2.84
C ASP A 476 12.54 16.41 -2.24
N PRO A 477 12.39 16.47 -0.91
CA PRO A 477 13.04 15.64 0.11
C PRO A 477 12.32 14.29 0.33
N MET A 478 12.82 13.43 1.23
CA MET A 478 12.10 12.24 1.69
C MET A 478 10.66 12.59 2.14
N LYS A 479 9.68 11.83 1.66
CA LYS A 479 8.29 12.00 2.12
C LYS A 479 8.11 11.28 3.45
N THR A 480 7.90 12.05 4.51
CA THR A 480 7.60 11.50 5.84
C THR A 480 6.18 10.92 5.87
N TRP A 481 5.92 9.99 6.78
CA TRP A 481 4.54 9.47 6.97
C TRP A 481 3.55 10.60 7.28
N ALA A 482 3.98 11.64 8.02
CA ALA A 482 3.15 12.79 8.37
C ALA A 482 2.83 13.65 7.14
N ARG A 483 3.79 13.81 6.21
CA ARG A 483 3.56 14.47 4.91
C ARG A 483 2.53 13.70 4.11
N MET A 484 2.71 12.38 3.95
CA MET A 484 1.75 11.50 3.27
C MET A 484 0.35 11.60 3.89
N TYR A 485 0.28 11.53 5.22
CA TYR A 485 -0.97 11.55 5.97
C TYR A 485 -1.73 12.90 5.85
N SER A 486 -1.01 13.99 5.59
CA SER A 486 -1.60 15.33 5.43
C SER A 486 -2.27 15.58 4.08
N PHE A 487 -2.27 14.59 3.17
CA PHE A 487 -2.84 14.73 1.85
C PHE A 487 -4.37 14.93 1.89
N ASP A 488 -4.86 15.78 0.99
CA ASP A 488 -6.29 16.03 0.79
C ASP A 488 -6.73 15.40 -0.54
N PRO A 489 -7.49 14.28 -0.52
CA PRO A 489 -7.95 13.65 -1.75
C PRO A 489 -8.87 14.52 -2.62
N PHE A 490 -9.47 15.57 -2.04
CA PHE A 490 -10.44 16.44 -2.72
C PHE A 490 -9.97 17.88 -2.89
N LYS A 491 -8.69 18.16 -2.64
CA LYS A 491 -8.13 19.49 -2.89
C LYS A 491 -8.30 19.85 -4.36
N ASP A 492 -8.90 21.01 -4.61
CA ASP A 492 -9.19 21.55 -5.95
C ASP A 492 -10.09 20.63 -6.81
N VAL A 493 -10.85 19.72 -6.19
CA VAL A 493 -11.83 18.84 -6.85
C VAL A 493 -13.25 19.37 -6.63
N LYS A 494 -14.01 19.59 -7.73
CA LYS A 494 -15.41 20.02 -7.65
C LYS A 494 -16.28 18.89 -7.10
N ALA A 495 -17.39 19.22 -6.44
CA ALA A 495 -18.24 18.23 -5.78
C ALA A 495 -18.77 17.17 -6.78
N GLU A 496 -19.16 17.61 -7.96
CA GLU A 496 -19.67 16.79 -9.06
C GLU A 496 -18.61 15.87 -9.67
N GLU A 497 -17.31 16.14 -9.49
CA GLU A 497 -16.20 15.36 -10.06
C GLU A 497 -15.61 14.36 -9.05
N ARG A 498 -16.02 14.38 -7.79
CA ARG A 498 -15.44 13.51 -6.74
C ARG A 498 -15.55 12.02 -7.05
N HIS A 499 -16.54 11.62 -7.84
CA HIS A 499 -16.71 10.24 -8.31
C HIS A 499 -15.63 9.77 -9.28
N LEU A 500 -14.86 10.69 -9.88
CA LEU A 500 -13.71 10.38 -10.73
C LEU A 500 -12.45 10.06 -9.91
N ILE A 501 -12.43 10.35 -8.61
CA ILE A 501 -11.31 10.03 -7.72
C ILE A 501 -11.46 8.59 -7.23
N LEU A 502 -10.66 7.67 -7.77
CA LEU A 502 -10.75 6.25 -7.42
C LEU A 502 -10.04 5.92 -6.11
N GLY A 503 -9.01 6.70 -5.77
CA GLY A 503 -8.25 6.59 -4.54
C GLY A 503 -6.80 7.02 -4.72
N GLY A 504 -5.86 6.25 -4.19
CA GLY A 504 -4.44 6.62 -4.23
C GLY A 504 -3.47 5.45 -4.16
N GLN A 505 -2.22 5.76 -4.48
CA GLN A 505 -1.10 4.85 -4.61
C GLN A 505 0.15 5.43 -3.97
N THR A 506 0.92 4.59 -3.28
CA THR A 506 2.31 4.92 -2.95
C THR A 506 3.22 4.16 -3.89
N SER A 507 4.22 4.84 -4.44
CA SER A 507 5.16 4.24 -5.39
C SER A 507 6.51 4.04 -4.74
N LEU A 508 7.06 2.84 -4.90
CA LEU A 508 8.43 2.53 -4.56
C LEU A 508 9.15 2.11 -5.83
N TRP A 509 9.79 3.09 -6.46
CA TRP A 509 10.77 2.85 -7.52
C TRP A 509 12.08 2.33 -6.91
N THR A 510 12.76 1.43 -7.61
CA THR A 510 13.78 0.60 -6.98
C THR A 510 15.19 0.82 -7.51
N GLU A 511 15.50 2.00 -8.05
CA GLU A 511 16.88 2.34 -8.47
C GLU A 511 17.90 2.17 -7.33
N GLN A 512 17.48 2.40 -6.08
CA GLN A 512 18.31 2.27 -4.87
C GLN A 512 17.67 1.37 -3.78
N THR A 513 16.71 0.53 -4.15
CA THR A 513 16.01 -0.36 -3.20
C THR A 513 16.10 -1.81 -3.65
N ASP A 514 16.56 -2.68 -2.76
CA ASP A 514 16.56 -4.13 -2.94
C ASP A 514 15.99 -4.81 -1.68
N GLU A 515 16.10 -6.13 -1.55
CA GLU A 515 15.58 -6.86 -0.38
C GLU A 515 16.19 -6.43 0.97
N THR A 516 17.35 -5.76 0.97
CA THR A 516 18.03 -5.33 2.20
C THR A 516 17.30 -4.15 2.86
N ASN A 517 16.77 -3.22 2.06
CA ASN A 517 16.13 -1.99 2.53
C ASN A 517 14.64 -1.86 2.13
N LEU A 518 14.06 -2.82 1.41
CA LEU A 518 12.65 -2.85 1.00
C LEU A 518 11.66 -2.51 2.13
N GLU A 519 11.66 -3.30 3.21
CA GLU A 519 10.73 -3.14 4.32
C GLU A 519 10.86 -1.82 5.08
N PRO A 520 12.08 -1.36 5.47
CA PRO A 520 12.23 -0.08 6.16
C PRO A 520 11.92 1.12 5.26
N THR A 521 12.10 1.02 3.95
CA THR A 521 11.69 2.06 3.01
C THR A 521 10.16 2.11 2.91
N LEU A 522 9.50 0.97 2.76
CA LEU A 522 8.04 0.89 2.57
C LEU A 522 7.25 1.20 3.85
N TRP A 523 7.67 0.65 4.99
CA TRP A 523 6.90 0.63 6.23
C TRP A 523 7.53 1.48 7.34
N PRO A 524 6.72 2.23 8.11
CA PRO A 524 5.25 2.25 8.13
C PRO A 524 4.64 3.34 7.22
N ARG A 525 5.42 3.97 6.32
CA ARG A 525 4.96 5.10 5.49
C ARG A 525 3.73 4.75 4.65
N ALA A 526 3.69 3.58 4.02
CA ALA A 526 2.53 3.12 3.25
C ALA A 526 1.24 2.97 4.10
N ALA A 527 1.34 2.77 5.42
CA ALA A 527 0.16 2.75 6.30
C ALA A 527 -0.51 4.13 6.43
N ALA A 528 0.23 5.23 6.24
CA ALA A 528 -0.36 6.56 6.19
C ALA A 528 -1.28 6.72 4.98
N LEU A 529 -0.84 6.27 3.79
CA LEU A 529 -1.68 6.24 2.59
C LEU A 529 -2.91 5.36 2.80
N ALA A 530 -2.73 4.17 3.39
CA ALA A 530 -3.82 3.26 3.68
C ALA A 530 -4.93 3.94 4.51
N GLU A 531 -4.59 4.69 5.56
CA GLU A 531 -5.58 5.40 6.36
C GLU A 531 -6.21 6.61 5.66
N VAL A 532 -5.44 7.38 4.88
CA VAL A 532 -5.95 8.53 4.11
C VAL A 532 -7.08 8.09 3.17
N PHE A 533 -6.86 7.01 2.42
CA PHE A 533 -7.85 6.53 1.43
C PHE A 533 -8.86 5.53 2.00
N TRP A 534 -8.65 5.00 3.20
CA TRP A 534 -9.68 4.27 3.93
C TRP A 534 -10.66 5.23 4.63
N SER A 535 -10.13 6.12 5.47
CA SER A 535 -10.95 6.95 6.36
C SER A 535 -11.47 8.21 5.68
N GLY A 536 -10.87 8.59 4.55
CA GLY A 536 -11.19 9.80 3.79
C GLY A 536 -10.84 11.08 4.55
N PRO A 537 -11.35 12.24 4.11
CA PRO A 537 -11.19 13.49 4.87
C PRO A 537 -11.78 13.37 6.28
N GLY A 538 -11.35 14.28 7.17
CA GLY A 538 -11.86 14.39 8.53
C GLY A 538 -13.35 14.77 8.59
N PRO A 539 -13.97 14.74 9.78
CA PRO A 539 -15.41 15.03 9.95
C PRO A 539 -15.83 16.43 9.49
N ASP A 540 -14.91 17.39 9.46
CA ASP A 540 -15.10 18.77 8.98
C ASP A 540 -14.83 18.93 7.48
N GLY A 541 -14.60 17.81 6.77
CA GLY A 541 -14.25 17.79 5.35
C GLY A 541 -12.81 18.21 5.06
N ARG A 542 -11.96 18.43 6.08
CA ARG A 542 -10.55 18.82 5.92
C ARG A 542 -9.59 17.63 6.01
N PRO A 543 -8.32 17.79 5.61
CA PRO A 543 -7.31 16.74 5.80
C PRO A 543 -7.15 16.34 7.26
N ARG A 544 -6.86 15.06 7.49
CA ARG A 544 -6.67 14.53 8.84
C ARG A 544 -5.37 15.04 9.44
N SER A 545 -5.37 15.22 10.76
CA SER A 545 -4.19 15.68 11.51
C SER A 545 -3.24 14.52 11.77
N ALA A 546 -2.00 14.62 11.27
CA ALA A 546 -0.94 13.66 11.58
C ALA A 546 -0.66 13.59 13.09
N ASN A 547 -0.75 14.69 13.83
CA ASN A 547 -0.58 14.70 15.29
C ASN A 547 -1.61 13.79 15.98
N LYS A 548 -2.88 13.85 15.54
CA LYS A 548 -3.92 12.94 16.05
C LYS A 548 -3.70 11.48 15.64
N ALA A 549 -2.90 11.22 14.60
CA ALA A 549 -2.57 9.89 14.11
C ALA A 549 -1.31 9.29 14.74
N LEU A 550 -0.48 10.09 15.40
CA LEU A 550 0.86 9.69 15.83
C LEU A 550 0.84 8.44 16.72
N SER A 551 -0.06 8.37 17.70
CA SER A 551 -0.17 7.21 18.61
C SER A 551 -0.54 5.92 17.88
N ARG A 552 -1.54 5.95 16.99
CA ARG A 552 -1.93 4.77 16.19
C ARG A 552 -0.89 4.40 15.13
N MET A 553 -0.15 5.38 14.59
CA MET A 553 0.95 5.14 13.66
C MET A 553 2.16 4.49 14.34
N HIS A 554 2.44 4.83 15.61
CA HIS A 554 3.37 4.06 16.42
C HIS A 554 2.87 2.64 16.65
N ASP A 555 1.61 2.49 17.04
CA ASP A 555 1.00 1.18 17.33
C ASP A 555 1.11 0.22 16.13
N ILE A 556 0.67 0.65 14.94
CA ILE A 556 0.77 -0.19 13.74
C ILE A 556 2.22 -0.52 13.37
N ARG A 557 3.16 0.41 13.56
CA ARG A 557 4.58 0.16 13.33
C ARG A 557 5.12 -0.93 14.26
N TYR A 558 4.77 -0.90 15.54
CA TYR A 558 5.19 -1.94 16.49
C TYR A 558 4.48 -3.27 16.24
N ARG A 559 3.23 -3.27 15.76
CA ARG A 559 2.53 -4.48 15.27
C ARG A 559 3.24 -5.10 14.08
N MET A 560 3.66 -4.29 13.10
CA MET A 560 4.47 -4.75 11.96
C MET A 560 5.74 -5.45 12.43
N VAL A 561 6.49 -4.83 13.35
CA VAL A 561 7.69 -5.44 13.94
C VAL A 561 7.38 -6.73 14.69
N GLY A 562 6.27 -6.79 15.44
CA GLY A 562 5.81 -8.00 16.11
C GLY A 562 5.48 -9.15 15.15
N ARG A 563 5.17 -8.84 13.89
CA ARG A 563 4.99 -9.81 12.80
C ARG A 563 6.25 -10.04 11.95
N GLY A 564 7.41 -9.54 12.40
CA GLY A 564 8.69 -9.74 11.74
C GLY A 564 8.97 -8.81 10.55
N VAL A 565 8.16 -7.77 10.34
CA VAL A 565 8.42 -6.73 9.32
C VAL A 565 9.45 -5.74 9.86
N ARG A 566 10.51 -5.44 9.10
CA ARG A 566 11.54 -4.46 9.47
C ARG A 566 11.07 -3.01 9.25
N ALA A 567 9.96 -2.61 9.88
CA ALA A 567 9.39 -1.28 9.76
C ALA A 567 10.23 -0.20 10.49
N THR A 568 10.50 0.91 9.80
CA THR A 568 11.31 2.04 10.30
C THR A 568 10.68 2.68 11.54
N PRO A 569 11.46 2.98 12.60
CA PRO A 569 10.96 3.75 13.75
C PRO A 569 10.51 5.16 13.36
N LEU A 570 9.40 5.63 13.93
CA LEU A 570 8.87 6.98 13.66
C LEU A 570 9.46 8.07 14.56
N GLN A 571 9.73 7.73 15.83
CA GLN A 571 10.32 8.60 16.86
C GLN A 571 11.11 7.72 17.85
N PRO A 572 11.91 8.31 18.77
CA PRO A 572 12.49 7.56 19.88
C PRO A 572 11.42 6.78 20.65
N ARG A 573 11.75 5.57 21.13
CA ARG A 573 10.81 4.71 21.88
C ARG A 573 10.17 5.44 23.08
N TRP A 574 10.92 6.35 23.71
CA TRP A 574 10.40 7.18 24.81
C TRP A 574 9.12 7.96 24.42
N CYS A 575 9.07 8.49 23.20
CA CYS A 575 7.92 9.17 22.63
C CYS A 575 6.76 8.21 22.36
N ALA A 576 7.05 7.04 21.78
CA ALA A 576 6.02 6.04 21.50
C ALA A 576 5.29 5.56 22.77
N LEU A 577 6.00 5.48 23.90
CA LEU A 577 5.43 5.11 25.20
C LEU A 577 4.74 6.26 25.93
N ARG A 578 4.82 7.50 25.42
CA ARG A 578 4.22 8.69 26.03
C ARG A 578 3.51 9.49 24.95
N PRO A 579 2.27 9.10 24.61
CA PRO A 579 1.45 9.84 23.67
C PRO A 579 1.49 11.35 23.95
N ASP A 580 1.50 12.13 22.88
CA ASP A 580 1.53 13.60 22.87
C ASP A 580 2.81 14.29 23.39
N ALA A 581 3.67 13.60 24.16
CA ALA A 581 4.87 14.19 24.76
C ALA A 581 5.94 14.66 23.75
N CYS A 582 5.85 14.21 22.50
CA CYS A 582 6.77 14.56 21.42
C CYS A 582 6.06 15.27 20.25
N ILE A 583 4.93 15.93 20.51
CA ILE A 583 4.29 16.84 19.56
C ILE A 583 4.91 18.23 19.71
N LEU A 584 5.43 18.80 18.63
CA LEU A 584 5.98 20.15 18.64
C LEU A 584 4.88 21.19 18.91
N GLY A 585 5.07 22.01 19.94
CA GLY A 585 4.13 23.09 20.30
C GLY A 585 2.84 22.64 21.01
N ALA A 586 2.81 21.39 21.53
CA ALA A 586 1.75 20.89 22.40
C ALA A 586 1.80 21.47 23.82
#